data_AF-A0A3N5G828-F1
#
_entry.id   AF-A0A3N5G828-F1
#
_cell.length_a   1.000
_cell.length_b   1.000
_cell.length_c   1.000
_cell.angle_alpha   90.00
_cell.angle_beta   90.00
_cell.angle_gamma   90.00
#
_symmetry.space_group_name_H-M   'P 1'
#
loop_
_entity.id
_entity.type
_entity.pdbx_description
1 polymer ?
#
loop_
_entity_poly.entity_id
_entity_poly.type
_entity_poly.pdbx_seq_one_letter_code
_entity_poly.pdbx_strand_id
1 'polypeptide(L)'
;MCKIRLGVSVLALVLCQLTVSSQARVTSPEDALVDLLAWGADLGIDPNMYRPELQAQIQRHLERWKAYRSKRARPSGSSELEMVYLARVRYERRLVAASDDPRAPALAASYVDDLAPCYESEGFHDCPEREAMFADGYQSLNQGGPFSEYLPFLAAHRWLCTAEAYEYEKRPEAATRSRGMFAKRIST
;
A
#
# COMPACT_ATOMS: atom_id res chain seq x y z
N MET A 1 -8.11 -5.70 -7.15
CA MET A 1 -6.89 -4.92 -6.85
C MET A 1 -7.34 -3.60 -6.24
N CYS A 2 -7.08 -3.43 -4.95
CA CYS A 2 -7.66 -2.34 -4.15
C CYS A 2 -7.01 -1.01 -4.43
N LYS A 3 -7.75 -0.13 -5.10
CA LYS A 3 -7.28 1.21 -5.44
C LYS A 3 -7.95 2.22 -4.53
N ILE A 4 -7.16 2.94 -3.75
CA ILE A 4 -7.64 4.15 -3.06
C ILE A 4 -7.95 5.17 -4.15
N ARG A 5 -9.22 5.53 -4.31
CA ARG A 5 -9.63 6.64 -5.17
C ARG A 5 -10.05 7.81 -4.28
N LEU A 6 -9.33 8.92 -4.35
CA LEU A 6 -9.76 10.20 -3.78
C LEU A 6 -10.79 10.81 -4.73
N GLY A 7 -12.05 10.41 -4.57
CA GLY A 7 -13.15 10.89 -5.42
C GLY A 7 -13.69 12.23 -4.95
N VAL A 8 -13.48 13.29 -5.74
CA VAL A 8 -14.37 14.46 -5.73
C VAL A 8 -15.70 14.02 -6.33
N SER A 9 -16.78 14.12 -5.56
CA SER A 9 -18.13 13.68 -5.92
C SER A 9 -18.80 14.60 -6.94
N VAL A 10 -19.69 14.03 -7.77
CA VAL A 10 -21.10 14.47 -8.06
C VAL A 10 -21.55 14.04 -9.48
N LEU A 11 -22.70 13.34 -9.55
CA LEU A 11 -23.71 13.18 -10.66
C LEU A 11 -23.21 12.92 -12.11
N ALA A 12 -23.86 12.20 -13.02
CA ALA A 12 -25.01 11.30 -13.10
C ALA A 12 -25.09 10.79 -14.55
N LEU A 13 -25.65 9.58 -14.70
CA LEU A 13 -26.40 9.00 -15.83
C LEU A 13 -25.78 8.80 -17.25
N VAL A 14 -25.71 7.50 -17.60
CA VAL A 14 -26.28 6.79 -18.78
C VAL A 14 -25.86 7.25 -20.18
N LEU A 15 -25.10 6.40 -20.88
CA LEU A 15 -25.57 5.74 -22.11
C LEU A 15 -24.65 4.58 -22.51
N CYS A 16 -25.30 3.50 -22.92
CA CYS A 16 -24.78 2.25 -23.45
C CYS A 16 -23.84 2.50 -24.66
N GLN A 17 -22.59 2.04 -24.62
CA GLN A 17 -21.88 1.48 -25.78
C GLN A 17 -20.84 0.44 -25.34
N LEU A 18 -20.99 -0.77 -25.90
CA LEU A 18 -20.01 -1.85 -25.87
C LEU A 18 -18.84 -1.48 -26.77
N THR A 19 -17.87 -0.77 -26.21
CA THR A 19 -16.49 -0.83 -26.69
C THR A 19 -15.64 -1.21 -25.49
N VAL A 20 -15.06 -2.41 -25.51
CA VAL A 20 -13.92 -2.75 -24.65
C VAL A 20 -12.73 -1.98 -25.20
N SER A 21 -12.75 -0.66 -25.01
CA SER A 21 -11.53 0.11 -25.03
C SER A 21 -10.83 -0.22 -23.72
N SER A 22 -9.74 -0.99 -23.82
CA SER A 22 -8.64 -0.87 -22.87
C SER A 22 -8.10 0.56 -22.96
N GLN A 23 -8.85 1.52 -22.42
CA GLN A 23 -8.30 2.81 -22.09
C GLN A 23 -7.27 2.49 -21.02
N ALA A 24 -5.99 2.53 -21.41
CA ALA A 24 -4.94 2.87 -20.49
C ALA A 24 -5.41 4.16 -19.80
N ARG A 25 -6.00 4.00 -18.61
CA ARG A 25 -6.49 5.14 -17.84
C ARG A 25 -5.28 6.02 -17.64
N VAL A 26 -5.37 7.27 -18.10
CA VAL A 26 -4.39 8.29 -17.75
C VAL A 26 -4.50 8.41 -16.23
N THR A 27 -3.57 7.78 -15.52
CA THR A 27 -3.48 7.86 -14.07
C THR A 27 -3.17 9.33 -13.75
N SER A 28 -4.01 10.00 -12.97
CA SER A 28 -3.68 11.34 -12.50
C SER A 28 -2.37 11.28 -11.70
N PRO A 29 -1.57 12.37 -11.64
CA PRO A 29 -0.41 12.40 -10.75
C PRO A 29 -0.77 12.00 -9.31
N GLU A 30 -1.92 12.44 -8.80
CA GLU A 30 -2.39 12.09 -7.47
C GLU A 30 -2.61 10.57 -7.31
N ASP A 31 -3.29 9.93 -8.28
CA ASP A 31 -3.48 8.48 -8.29
C ASP A 31 -2.14 7.73 -8.39
N ALA A 32 -1.17 8.25 -9.14
CA ALA A 32 0.15 7.66 -9.29
C ALA A 32 0.98 7.75 -8.00
N LEU A 33 0.85 8.84 -7.23
CA LEU A 33 1.47 8.98 -5.91
C LEU A 33 0.86 8.01 -4.90
N VAL A 34 -0.46 7.85 -4.91
CA VAL A 34 -1.14 6.86 -4.07
C VAL A 34 -0.71 5.44 -4.42
N ASP A 35 -0.64 5.13 -5.73
CA ASP A 35 -0.20 3.82 -6.22
C ASP A 35 1.29 3.57 -5.84
N LEU A 36 2.17 4.58 -5.92
CA LEU A 36 3.54 4.53 -5.41
C LEU A 36 3.59 4.13 -3.93
N LEU A 37 2.82 4.81 -3.09
CA LEU A 37 2.85 4.59 -1.64
C LEU A 37 2.20 3.24 -1.24
N ALA A 38 1.15 2.83 -1.95
CA ALA A 38 0.43 1.59 -1.66
C ALA A 38 1.17 0.34 -2.16
N TRP A 39 1.72 0.41 -3.37
CA TRP A 39 2.26 -0.76 -4.09
C TRP A 39 3.77 -0.71 -4.29
N GLY A 40 4.37 0.47 -4.30
CA GLY A 40 5.80 0.68 -4.50
C GLY A 40 6.16 1.36 -5.82
N ALA A 41 7.44 1.67 -6.01
CA ALA A 41 7.92 2.48 -7.13
C ALA A 41 8.04 1.74 -8.48
N ASP A 42 7.65 0.48 -8.54
CA ASP A 42 7.69 -0.33 -9.77
C ASP A 42 6.67 0.17 -10.81
N LEU A 43 5.78 1.10 -10.44
CA LEU A 43 4.70 1.65 -11.27
C LEU A 43 5.08 2.88 -12.11
N GLY A 44 6.34 3.33 -12.08
CA GLY A 44 6.85 4.38 -12.97
C GLY A 44 6.24 5.75 -12.71
N ILE A 45 6.71 6.44 -11.67
CA ILE A 45 6.32 7.82 -11.34
C ILE A 45 7.36 8.82 -11.88
N ASP A 46 6.90 9.91 -12.50
CA ASP A 46 7.75 11.04 -12.89
C ASP A 46 7.59 12.18 -11.85
N PRO A 47 8.62 12.48 -11.04
CA PRO A 47 8.57 13.57 -10.08
C PRO A 47 8.23 14.93 -10.70
N ASN A 48 8.56 15.18 -11.97
CA ASN A 48 8.34 16.47 -12.61
C ASN A 48 6.85 16.81 -12.85
N MET A 49 5.96 15.82 -12.73
CA MET A 49 4.52 16.03 -12.84
C MET A 49 3.88 16.62 -11.56
N TYR A 50 4.65 16.83 -10.49
CA TYR A 50 4.15 17.29 -9.19
C TYR A 50 4.62 18.70 -8.87
N ARG A 51 3.94 19.35 -7.91
CA ARG A 51 4.35 20.66 -7.38
C ARG A 51 5.78 20.61 -6.83
N PRO A 52 6.60 21.67 -6.96
CA PRO A 52 8.01 21.68 -6.57
C PRO A 52 8.31 21.12 -5.17
N GLU A 53 7.43 21.39 -4.20
CA GLU A 53 7.59 20.94 -2.81
C GLU A 53 7.51 19.41 -2.66
N LEU A 54 6.75 18.77 -3.55
CA LEU A 54 6.58 17.32 -3.62
C LEU A 54 7.66 16.66 -4.47
N GLN A 55 8.18 17.33 -5.50
CA GLN A 55 9.20 16.75 -6.40
C GLN A 55 10.40 16.24 -5.60
N ALA A 56 10.94 17.07 -4.70
CA ALA A 56 12.09 16.72 -3.88
C ALA A 56 11.80 15.56 -2.91
N GLN A 57 10.57 15.49 -2.37
CA GLN A 57 10.16 14.41 -1.46
C GLN A 57 9.99 13.08 -2.22
N ILE A 58 9.33 13.12 -3.38
CA ILE A 58 9.15 11.97 -4.26
C ILE A 58 10.52 11.46 -4.73
N GLN A 59 11.40 12.37 -5.17
CA GLN A 59 12.74 12.00 -5.61
C GLN A 59 13.53 11.28 -4.50
N ARG A 60 13.54 11.82 -3.27
CA ARG A 60 14.19 11.17 -2.12
C ARG A 60 13.58 9.81 -1.81
N HIS A 61 12.25 9.68 -1.88
CA HIS A 61 11.56 8.41 -1.69
C HIS A 61 12.02 7.37 -2.73
N LEU A 62 12.07 7.75 -4.02
CA LEU A 62 12.53 6.89 -5.11
C LEU A 62 13.99 6.49 -4.96
N GLU A 63 14.85 7.40 -4.51
CA GLU A 63 16.26 7.11 -4.24
C GLU A 63 16.40 6.08 -3.13
N ARG A 64 15.70 6.26 -2.00
CA ARG A 64 15.71 5.28 -0.90
C ARG A 64 15.15 3.93 -1.33
N TRP A 65 14.05 3.92 -2.10
CA TRP A 65 13.48 2.70 -2.69
C TRP A 65 14.52 1.94 -3.52
N LYS A 66 15.20 2.65 -4.43
CA LYS A 66 16.19 2.07 -5.35
C LYS A 66 17.49 1.69 -4.64
N ALA A 67 17.87 2.38 -3.57
CA ALA A 67 19.08 2.11 -2.80
C ALA A 67 18.92 0.90 -1.87
N TYR A 68 17.71 0.65 -1.36
CA TYR A 68 17.51 -0.43 -0.40
C TYR A 68 17.80 -1.82 -0.99
N ARG A 69 18.58 -2.60 -0.25
CA ARG A 69 18.86 -4.02 -0.51
C ARG A 69 18.48 -4.81 0.73
N SER A 70 17.50 -5.69 0.60
CA SER A 70 17.13 -6.58 1.70
C SER A 70 18.29 -7.52 2.01
N LYS A 71 18.49 -7.78 3.30
CA LYS A 71 19.49 -8.75 3.78
C LYS A 71 18.95 -10.18 3.85
N ARG A 72 17.65 -10.37 3.55
CA ARG A 72 17.01 -11.69 3.57
C ARG A 72 17.66 -12.62 2.55
N ALA A 73 17.85 -13.88 2.94
CA ALA A 73 18.23 -14.91 2.00
C ALA A 73 17.11 -15.10 0.99
N ARG A 74 17.44 -14.99 -0.30
CA ARG A 74 16.51 -15.29 -1.39
C ARG A 74 16.38 -16.82 -1.50
N PRO A 75 15.17 -17.38 -1.46
CA PRO A 75 14.98 -18.82 -1.56
C PRO A 75 15.46 -19.35 -2.92
N SER A 76 16.11 -20.51 -2.92
CA SER A 76 16.48 -21.22 -4.15
C SER A 76 15.37 -22.22 -4.52
N GLY A 77 14.52 -21.88 -5.49
CA GLY A 77 13.51 -22.77 -6.06
C GLY A 77 12.09 -22.64 -5.45
N SER A 78 11.09 -22.91 -6.30
CA SER A 78 9.63 -22.70 -6.16
C SER A 78 9.13 -21.26 -6.36
N SER A 79 7.95 -21.11 -6.97
CA SER A 79 7.30 -19.82 -7.20
C SER A 79 6.71 -19.22 -5.92
N GLU A 80 6.22 -20.04 -4.99
CA GLU A 80 5.51 -19.58 -3.80
C GLU A 80 6.42 -18.94 -2.75
N LEU A 81 7.52 -19.61 -2.38
CA LEU A 81 8.51 -19.04 -1.47
C LEU A 81 9.14 -17.77 -2.04
N GLU A 82 9.33 -17.73 -3.36
CA GLU A 82 9.78 -16.53 -4.05
C GLU A 82 8.75 -15.40 -3.98
N MET A 83 7.44 -15.68 -4.13
CA MET A 83 6.38 -14.69 -3.97
C MET A 83 6.31 -14.13 -2.54
N VAL A 84 6.42 -15.00 -1.52
CA VAL A 84 6.49 -14.57 -0.11
C VAL A 84 7.73 -13.71 0.12
N TYR A 85 8.89 -14.12 -0.40
CA TYR A 85 10.12 -13.35 -0.33
C TYR A 85 9.94 -11.97 -0.96
N LEU A 86 9.38 -11.88 -2.17
CA LEU A 86 9.13 -10.62 -2.87
C LEU A 86 8.14 -9.73 -2.11
N ALA A 87 7.08 -10.30 -1.53
CA ALA A 87 6.13 -9.56 -0.70
C ALA A 87 6.81 -8.93 0.52
N ARG A 88 7.64 -9.71 1.23
CA ARG A 88 8.43 -9.22 2.38
C ARG A 88 9.38 -8.10 1.97
N VAL A 89 10.18 -8.32 0.92
CA VAL A 89 11.13 -7.31 0.42
C VAL A 89 10.42 -6.04 -0.02
N ARG A 90 9.24 -6.15 -0.65
CA ARG A 90 8.43 -4.99 -1.06
C ARG A 90 7.89 -4.21 0.13
N TYR A 91 7.47 -4.88 1.22
CA TYR A 91 7.12 -4.20 2.46
C TYR A 91 8.30 -3.46 3.08
N GLU A 92 9.47 -4.10 3.17
CA GLU A 92 10.68 -3.47 3.70
C GLU A 92 11.05 -2.22 2.90
N ARG A 93 11.02 -2.32 1.57
CA ARG A 93 11.29 -1.19 0.67
C ARG A 93 10.34 -0.02 0.91
N ARG A 94 9.04 -0.27 1.05
CA ARG A 94 8.05 0.80 1.32
C ARG A 94 8.34 1.53 2.62
N LEU A 95 8.61 0.79 3.69
CA LEU A 95 8.94 1.34 5.01
C LEU A 95 10.25 2.15 4.98
N VAL A 96 11.30 1.60 4.39
CA VAL A 96 12.60 2.30 4.28
C VAL A 96 12.49 3.52 3.37
N ALA A 97 11.73 3.44 2.28
CA ALA A 97 11.54 4.58 1.38
C ALA A 97 10.75 5.71 2.05
N ALA A 98 9.86 5.39 3.00
CA ALA A 98 9.06 6.36 3.73
C ALA A 98 9.82 7.11 4.84
N SER A 99 10.98 6.64 5.29
CA SER A 99 11.70 7.19 6.43
C SER A 99 13.12 7.64 6.07
N ASP A 100 13.62 8.71 6.68
CA ASP A 100 15.02 9.11 6.64
C ASP A 100 15.84 8.68 7.87
N ASP A 101 15.19 8.11 8.90
CA ASP A 101 15.88 7.54 10.07
C ASP A 101 16.90 6.46 9.64
N PRO A 102 18.17 6.56 10.05
CA PRO A 102 19.21 5.59 9.69
C PRO A 102 18.95 4.17 10.22
N ARG A 103 18.06 4.01 11.22
CA ARG A 103 17.63 2.72 11.77
C ARG A 103 16.50 2.08 10.96
N ALA A 104 15.87 2.81 10.03
CA ALA A 104 14.74 2.33 9.24
C ALA A 104 14.98 0.96 8.58
N PRO A 105 16.16 0.63 8.00
CA PRO A 105 16.41 -0.69 7.45
C PRO A 105 16.25 -1.86 8.44
N ALA A 106 16.74 -1.69 9.66
CA ALA A 106 16.67 -2.73 10.70
C ALA A 106 15.25 -2.84 11.28
N LEU A 107 14.61 -1.68 11.52
CA LEU A 107 13.23 -1.63 12.02
C LEU A 107 12.23 -2.17 11.00
N ALA A 108 12.43 -1.90 9.70
CA ALA A 108 11.58 -2.42 8.65
C ALA A 108 11.67 -3.95 8.55
N ALA A 109 12.87 -4.52 8.69
CA ALA A 109 13.05 -5.97 8.71
C ALA A 109 12.30 -6.62 9.88
N SER A 110 12.45 -6.07 11.09
CA SER A 110 11.72 -6.53 12.29
C SER A 110 10.21 -6.41 12.12
N TYR A 111 9.74 -5.25 11.65
CA TYR A 111 8.32 -5.03 11.38
C TYR A 111 7.75 -6.08 10.42
N VAL A 112 8.50 -6.41 9.35
CA VAL A 112 8.05 -7.38 8.34
C VAL A 112 8.10 -8.83 8.85
N ASP A 113 9.04 -9.15 9.75
CA ASP A 113 9.08 -10.45 10.41
C ASP A 113 7.85 -10.65 11.31
N ASP A 114 7.49 -9.63 12.08
CA ASP A 114 6.34 -9.65 12.99
C ASP A 114 4.99 -9.59 12.24
N LEU A 115 4.92 -8.79 11.16
CA LEU A 115 3.74 -8.69 10.30
C LEU A 115 3.41 -10.03 9.61
N ALA A 116 4.45 -10.74 9.18
CA ALA A 116 4.37 -11.91 8.30
C ALA A 116 3.41 -11.66 7.11
N PRO A 117 3.77 -10.78 6.16
CA PRO A 117 2.87 -10.40 5.06
C PRO A 117 2.59 -11.60 4.15
N CYS A 118 1.36 -11.70 3.65
CA CYS A 118 1.04 -12.73 2.66
C CYS A 118 1.38 -12.26 1.24
N TYR A 119 1.42 -13.22 0.32
CA TYR A 119 1.41 -12.93 -1.11
C TYR A 119 -0.01 -13.00 -1.66
N GLU A 120 -0.21 -12.39 -2.83
CA GLU A 120 -1.39 -11.68 -3.36
C GLU A 120 -2.77 -12.39 -3.39
N SER A 121 -2.92 -13.62 -2.88
CA SER A 121 -4.20 -14.36 -2.82
C SER A 121 -4.38 -15.26 -1.59
N GLU A 122 -3.42 -15.31 -0.68
CA GLU A 122 -3.53 -16.17 0.50
C GLU A 122 -4.48 -15.52 1.52
N GLY A 123 -5.58 -16.21 1.84
CA GLY A 123 -6.50 -15.83 2.92
C GLY A 123 -7.57 -14.78 2.60
N PHE A 124 -7.76 -14.35 1.34
CA PHE A 124 -8.80 -13.37 0.95
C PHE A 124 -8.84 -12.12 1.84
N HIS A 125 -9.85 -11.99 2.72
CA HIS A 125 -9.99 -10.88 3.67
C HIS A 125 -9.03 -10.99 4.86
N ASP A 126 -8.70 -12.21 5.29
CA ASP A 126 -7.92 -12.47 6.51
C ASP A 126 -6.54 -11.82 6.45
N CYS A 127 -5.90 -11.86 5.28
CA CYS A 127 -4.59 -11.28 5.11
C CYS A 127 -4.58 -9.75 5.22
N PRO A 128 -5.27 -8.99 4.36
CA PRO A 128 -5.28 -7.54 4.47
C PRO A 128 -5.85 -7.06 5.81
N GLU A 129 -6.80 -7.79 6.43
CA GLU A 129 -7.33 -7.42 7.75
C GLU A 129 -6.25 -7.56 8.83
N ARG A 130 -5.54 -8.69 8.87
CA ARG A 130 -4.42 -8.88 9.80
C ARG A 130 -3.35 -7.82 9.59
N GLU A 131 -2.99 -7.55 8.34
CA GLU A 131 -1.98 -6.54 8.03
C GLU A 131 -2.42 -5.12 8.48
N ALA A 132 -3.69 -4.78 8.31
CA ALA A 132 -4.24 -3.51 8.76
C ALA A 132 -4.24 -3.41 10.29
N MET A 133 -4.74 -4.44 10.98
CA MET A 133 -4.75 -4.52 12.44
C MET A 133 -3.34 -4.47 13.04
N PHE A 134 -2.38 -5.16 12.40
CA PHE A 134 -0.99 -5.14 12.82
C PHE A 134 -0.39 -3.74 12.68
N ALA A 135 -0.58 -3.08 11.54
CA ALA A 135 -0.08 -1.72 11.31
C ALA A 135 -0.65 -0.73 12.35
N ASP A 136 -1.95 -0.84 12.66
CA ASP A 136 -2.61 -0.04 13.70
C ASP A 136 -2.02 -0.30 15.09
N GLY A 137 -1.89 -1.57 15.47
CA GLY A 137 -1.31 -1.98 16.75
C GLY A 137 0.12 -1.47 16.89
N TYR A 138 0.95 -1.68 15.87
CA TYR A 138 2.32 -1.20 15.83
C TYR A 138 2.39 0.33 15.98
N GLN A 139 1.57 1.08 15.22
CA GLN A 139 1.54 2.53 15.28
C GLN A 139 1.14 3.04 16.67
N SER A 140 0.18 2.39 17.33
CA SER A 140 -0.27 2.78 18.68
C SER A 140 0.84 2.65 19.73
N LEU A 141 1.76 1.70 19.56
CA LEU A 141 2.88 1.43 20.46
C LEU A 141 4.15 2.22 20.09
N ASN A 142 4.25 2.73 18.85
CA ASN A 142 5.43 3.38 18.30
C ASN A 142 5.13 4.79 17.80
N GLN A 143 4.34 5.56 18.56
CA GLN A 143 3.97 6.93 18.21
C GLN A 143 5.23 7.81 18.06
N GLY A 144 5.31 8.55 16.95
CA GLY A 144 6.49 9.36 16.61
C GLY A 144 7.69 8.53 16.14
N GLY A 145 7.53 7.22 15.95
CA GLY A 145 8.57 6.36 15.38
C GLY A 145 8.80 6.60 13.89
N PRO A 146 9.86 6.00 13.30
CA PRO A 146 10.32 6.29 11.94
C PRO A 146 9.28 6.09 10.83
N PHE A 147 8.27 5.26 11.07
CA PHE A 147 7.21 4.96 10.10
C PHE A 147 5.88 5.67 10.42
N SER A 148 5.85 6.56 11.41
CA SER A 148 4.60 7.15 11.92
C SER A 148 3.80 7.93 10.88
N GLU A 149 4.46 8.53 9.89
CA GLU A 149 3.78 9.22 8.80
C GLU A 149 3.19 8.26 7.75
N TYR A 150 3.76 7.06 7.63
CA TYR A 150 3.40 6.11 6.58
C TYR A 150 2.44 5.01 7.05
N LEU A 151 2.57 4.52 8.28
CA LEU A 151 1.74 3.43 8.79
C LEU A 151 0.23 3.73 8.77
N PRO A 152 -0.25 4.96 9.07
CA PRO A 152 -1.67 5.27 8.93
C PRO A 152 -2.18 5.09 7.50
N PHE A 153 -1.41 5.51 6.50
CA PHE A 153 -1.74 5.31 5.09
C PHE A 153 -1.73 3.82 4.71
N LEU A 154 -0.70 3.08 5.14
CA LEU A 154 -0.61 1.65 4.89
C LEU A 154 -1.80 0.90 5.50
N ALA A 155 -2.14 1.19 6.77
CA ALA A 155 -3.30 0.61 7.43
C ALA A 155 -4.61 0.95 6.70
N ALA A 156 -4.77 2.19 6.24
CA ALA A 156 -5.93 2.59 5.44
C ALA A 156 -6.04 1.77 4.15
N HIS A 157 -4.94 1.65 3.39
CA HIS A 157 -4.90 0.83 2.18
C HIS A 157 -5.32 -0.62 2.44
N ARG A 158 -4.81 -1.19 3.54
CA ARG A 158 -5.12 -2.57 3.92
C ARG A 158 -6.57 -2.74 4.34
N TRP A 159 -7.15 -1.81 5.11
CA TRP A 159 -8.58 -1.81 5.42
C TRP A 159 -9.48 -1.70 4.18
N LEU A 160 -9.07 -0.93 3.17
CA LEU A 160 -9.78 -0.88 1.88
C LEU A 160 -9.70 -2.23 1.16
N CYS A 161 -8.53 -2.86 1.15
CA CYS A 161 -8.37 -4.21 0.60
C CYS A 161 -9.23 -5.26 1.30
N THR A 162 -9.28 -5.21 2.64
CA THR A 162 -10.15 -6.07 3.42
C THR A 162 -11.62 -5.88 3.03
N ALA A 163 -12.05 -4.62 2.84
CA ALA A 163 -13.42 -4.35 2.43
C ALA A 163 -13.75 -4.95 1.07
N GLU A 164 -12.89 -4.76 0.06
CA GLU A 164 -13.08 -5.34 -1.27
C GLU A 164 -13.08 -6.87 -1.25
N ALA A 165 -12.22 -7.48 -0.43
CA ALA A 165 -12.21 -8.93 -0.24
C ALA A 165 -13.53 -9.42 0.37
N TYR A 166 -14.03 -8.76 1.41
CA TYR A 166 -15.34 -9.09 2.00
C TYR A 166 -16.50 -8.93 1.02
N GLU A 167 -16.47 -7.93 0.12
CA GLU A 167 -17.48 -7.79 -0.92
C GLU A 167 -17.44 -8.94 -1.91
N TYR A 168 -16.24 -9.32 -2.36
CA TYR A 168 -16.05 -10.47 -3.22
C TYR A 168 -16.60 -11.76 -2.59
N GLU A 169 -16.40 -11.93 -1.28
CA GLU A 169 -16.90 -13.05 -0.49
C GLU A 169 -18.38 -12.94 -0.08
N LYS A 170 -19.09 -11.91 -0.54
CA LYS A 170 -20.52 -11.66 -0.25
C LYS A 170 -20.80 -11.48 1.25
N ARG A 171 -19.92 -10.78 1.97
CA ARG A 171 -20.02 -10.43 3.40
C ARG A 171 -20.20 -8.92 3.60
N PRO A 172 -21.36 -8.34 3.24
CA PRO A 172 -21.54 -6.88 3.13
C PRO A 172 -21.40 -6.12 4.45
N GLU A 173 -21.81 -6.71 5.57
CA GLU A 173 -21.65 -6.09 6.90
C GLU A 173 -20.17 -5.95 7.29
N ALA A 174 -19.37 -7.00 7.02
CA ALA A 174 -17.93 -6.98 7.26
C ALA A 174 -17.22 -6.00 6.32
N ALA A 175 -17.62 -5.95 5.05
CA ALA A 175 -17.13 -4.94 4.11
C ALA A 175 -17.42 -3.52 4.60
N THR A 176 -18.63 -3.27 5.12
CA THR A 176 -19.02 -1.96 5.68
C THR A 176 -18.18 -1.58 6.88
N ARG A 177 -17.93 -2.52 7.80
CA ARG A 177 -17.03 -2.32 8.95
C ARG A 177 -15.63 -1.90 8.48
N SER A 178 -15.05 -2.65 7.54
CA SER A 178 -13.70 -2.39 7.03
C SER A 178 -13.61 -1.05 6.28
N ARG A 179 -14.65 -0.65 5.54
CA ARG A 179 -14.75 0.70 4.97
C ARG A 179 -14.80 1.79 6.03
N GLY A 180 -15.52 1.56 7.13
CA GLY A 180 -15.53 2.47 8.27
C GLY A 180 -14.12 2.64 8.88
N MET A 181 -13.34 1.55 8.95
CA MET A 181 -11.95 1.60 9.40
C MET A 181 -11.04 2.35 8.42
N PHE A 182 -11.19 2.14 7.11
CA PHE A 182 -10.52 2.94 6.09
C PHE A 182 -10.84 4.44 6.23
N ALA A 183 -12.13 4.80 6.27
CA ALA A 183 -12.59 6.18 6.33
C ALA A 183 -12.02 6.94 7.54
N LYS A 184 -11.98 6.29 8.72
CA LYS A 184 -11.39 6.87 9.94
C LYS A 184 -9.93 7.30 9.77
N ARG A 185 -9.16 6.62 8.92
CA ARG A 185 -7.71 6.88 8.73
C ARG A 185 -7.40 7.92 7.67
N ILE A 186 -8.31 8.15 6.73
CA ILE A 186 -8.15 9.17 5.68
C ILE A 186 -8.86 10.49 6.01
N SER A 187 -9.60 10.55 7.12
CA SER A 187 -10.33 11.75 7.57
C SER A 187 -9.57 12.59 8.60
N THR A 188 -8.37 12.14 8.99
CA THR A 188 -7.43 12.84 9.88
C THR A 188 -6.41 13.63 9.07
#